data_AF-A9D9Q8-F1
#
_entry.id   AF-A9D9Q8-F1
#
_cell.length_a   1.000
_cell.length_b   1.000
_cell.length_c   1.000
_cell.angle_alpha   90.00
_cell.angle_beta   90.00
_cell.angle_gamma   90.00
#
_symmetry.space_group_name_H-M   'P 1'
#
loop_
_entity.id
_entity.type
_entity.pdbx_description
1 polymer ?
#
loop_
_entity_poly.entity_id
_entity_poly.type
_entity_poly.pdbx_seq_one_letter_code
_entity_poly.pdbx_strand_id
1 'polypeptide(L)'
;MGDGARNSKSSRASAEREKEKEPWLLATSLCESTDTAKRAVKIYATRMQIEESFRDVKTGLKMNDSGTRIAVRLSVLLLIASLSQFMLYLLGLAVKAADKHWQYQANSIKYRNVLLNQFIGLRAYKDRKLKLLKFHWRAGIKLLQNLVRDPQACY
;
A
#
# COMPACT_ATOMS: atom_id res chain seq x y z
N MET A 1 -33.73 13.24 22.00
CA MET A 1 -33.29 14.19 20.94
C MET A 1 -31.78 14.25 20.94
N GLY A 2 -31.15 14.07 19.78
CA GLY A 2 -29.70 14.09 19.63
C GLY A 2 -29.32 13.82 18.18
N ASP A 3 -29.69 14.76 17.30
CA ASP A 3 -29.35 14.70 15.87
C ASP A 3 -27.83 14.83 15.69
N GLY A 4 -27.19 13.71 15.33
CA GLY A 4 -25.81 13.69 14.90
C GLY A 4 -25.67 14.50 13.61
N ALA A 5 -25.11 15.71 13.73
CA ALA A 5 -24.84 16.60 12.61
C ALA A 5 -24.06 15.87 11.51
N ARG A 6 -24.76 15.57 10.40
CA ARG A 6 -24.14 15.06 9.18
C ARG A 6 -23.30 16.18 8.59
N ASN A 7 -21.98 16.16 8.86
CA ASN A 7 -21.03 17.06 8.22
C ASN A 7 -21.20 17.01 6.69
N SER A 8 -21.62 18.14 6.11
CA SER A 8 -21.88 18.32 4.68
C SER A 8 -20.59 18.25 3.87
N LYS A 9 -20.68 17.90 2.58
CA LYS A 9 -19.50 17.75 1.69
C LYS A 9 -18.67 19.04 1.59
N SER A 10 -19.28 20.21 1.77
CA SER A 10 -18.59 21.51 1.67
C SER A 10 -17.64 21.79 2.85
N SER A 11 -17.97 21.35 4.06
CA SER A 11 -17.10 21.54 5.23
C SER A 11 -15.85 20.67 5.16
N ARG A 12 -15.96 19.45 4.63
CA ARG A 12 -14.80 18.57 4.36
C ARG A 12 -13.89 19.14 3.28
N ALA A 13 -14.47 19.60 2.17
CA ALA A 13 -13.74 20.22 1.06
C ALA A 13 -13.06 21.55 1.47
N SER A 14 -13.58 22.25 2.48
CA SER A 14 -12.96 23.47 3.03
C SER A 14 -11.80 23.12 3.96
N ALA A 15 -11.96 22.11 4.82
CA ALA A 15 -10.88 21.61 5.69
C ALA A 15 -9.72 20.96 4.91
N GLU A 16 -9.99 20.29 3.79
CA GLU A 16 -8.95 19.81 2.86
C GLU A 16 -8.18 20.96 2.21
N ARG A 17 -8.89 22.01 1.76
CA ARG A 17 -8.27 23.21 1.15
C ARG A 17 -7.38 23.99 2.12
N GLU A 18 -7.73 24.01 3.39
CA GLU A 18 -6.94 24.65 4.45
C GLU A 18 -5.68 23.84 4.77
N LYS A 19 -5.77 22.50 4.82
CA LYS A 19 -4.60 21.61 4.98
C LYS A 19 -3.62 21.66 3.81
N GLU A 20 -4.12 21.89 2.59
CA GLU A 20 -3.28 22.02 1.39
C GLU A 20 -2.49 23.34 1.32
N LYS A 21 -2.82 24.34 2.16
CA LYS A 21 -2.13 25.64 2.20
C LYS A 21 -0.90 25.67 3.11
N GLU A 22 -0.69 24.66 3.95
CA GLU A 22 0.47 24.64 4.84
C GLU A 22 1.74 24.29 4.05
N PRO A 23 2.74 25.20 3.97
CA PRO A 23 3.98 24.92 3.25
C PRO A 23 4.75 23.79 3.95
N TRP A 24 5.09 22.75 3.19
CA TRP A 24 5.88 21.62 3.71
C TRP A 24 7.36 21.97 3.72
N LEU A 25 7.98 21.97 4.89
CA LEU A 25 9.43 22.05 5.04
C LEU A 25 10.01 20.63 5.15
N LEU A 26 10.80 20.23 4.15
CA LEU A 26 11.43 18.90 4.08
C LEU A 26 12.95 19.03 4.21
N ALA A 27 13.53 18.45 5.26
CA ALA A 27 14.97 18.29 5.39
C ALA A 27 15.39 16.90 4.89
N THR A 28 16.47 16.81 4.12
CA THR A 28 16.97 15.54 3.56
C THR A 28 18.48 15.45 3.64
N SER A 29 18.99 14.24 3.90
CA SER A 29 20.42 13.89 3.83
C SER A 29 20.82 13.34 2.45
N LEU A 30 19.93 13.39 1.46
CA LEU A 30 20.22 12.97 0.09
C LEU A 30 21.31 13.88 -0.51
N CYS A 31 22.25 13.28 -1.22
CA CYS A 31 23.31 14.01 -1.89
C CYS A 31 22.74 15.08 -2.83
N GLU A 32 23.35 16.26 -2.85
CA GLU A 32 22.90 17.37 -3.68
C GLU A 32 23.12 17.06 -5.16
N SER A 33 22.02 17.08 -5.91
CA SER A 33 21.98 16.94 -7.36
C SER A 33 20.84 17.81 -7.87
N THR A 34 20.84 18.09 -9.18
CA THR A 34 19.86 18.98 -9.83
C THR A 34 18.40 18.57 -9.61
N ASP A 35 18.13 17.29 -9.33
CA ASP A 35 16.78 16.76 -9.10
C ASP A 35 16.51 16.35 -7.63
N THR A 36 17.40 16.68 -6.69
CA THR A 36 17.26 16.27 -5.27
C THR A 36 15.98 16.79 -4.63
N ALA A 37 15.55 18.02 -4.93
CA ALA A 37 14.30 18.58 -4.41
C ALA A 37 13.07 17.80 -4.90
N LYS A 38 12.97 17.53 -6.21
CA LYS A 38 11.88 16.75 -6.79
C LYS A 38 11.86 15.32 -6.25
N ARG A 39 13.04 14.72 -6.10
CA ARG A 39 13.20 13.38 -5.54
C ARG A 39 12.76 13.33 -4.07
N ALA A 40 13.14 14.33 -3.26
CA ALA A 40 12.74 14.42 -1.86
C ALA A 40 11.21 14.55 -1.72
N VAL A 41 10.58 15.41 -2.52
CA VAL A 41 9.11 15.54 -2.56
C VAL A 41 8.45 14.22 -3.00
N LYS A 42 8.98 13.56 -4.04
CA LYS A 42 8.44 12.28 -4.54
C LYS A 42 8.55 11.16 -3.50
N ILE A 43 9.66 11.09 -2.76
CA ILE A 43 9.84 10.15 -1.64
C ILE A 43 8.85 10.50 -0.51
N TYR A 44 8.75 11.77 -0.13
CA TYR A 44 7.84 12.20 0.92
C TYR A 44 6.37 11.90 0.58
N ALA A 45 5.98 12.02 -0.69
CA ALA A 45 4.65 11.67 -1.16
C ALA A 45 4.28 10.19 -0.93
N THR A 46 5.27 9.29 -0.76
CA THR A 46 5.02 7.89 -0.43
C THR A 46 4.71 7.64 1.05
N ARG A 47 4.87 8.64 1.93
CA ARG A 47 4.55 8.53 3.37
C ARG A 47 3.12 8.03 3.60
N MET A 48 2.16 8.47 2.78
CA MET A 48 0.76 8.02 2.89
C MET A 48 0.61 6.50 2.69
N GLN A 49 1.43 5.89 1.82
CA GLN A 49 1.41 4.43 1.59
C GLN A 49 1.89 3.67 2.83
N ILE A 50 2.84 4.24 3.58
CA ILE A 50 3.31 3.68 4.84
C ILE A 50 2.18 3.71 5.88
N GLU A 51 1.48 4.83 6.02
CA GLU A 51 0.35 4.96 6.95
C GLU A 51 -0.81 4.01 6.60
N GLU A 52 -1.10 3.85 5.31
CA GLU A 52 -2.07 2.87 4.82
C GLU A 52 -1.65 1.43 5.16
N SER A 53 -0.38 1.08 4.97
CA SER A 53 0.15 -0.24 5.32
C SER A 53 0.00 -0.57 6.82
N PHE A 54 0.21 0.42 7.70
CA PHE A 54 -0.03 0.26 9.14
C PHE A 54 -1.51 0.12 9.48
N ARG A 55 -2.39 0.82 8.74
CA ARG A 55 -3.84 0.69 8.90
C ARG A 55 -4.31 -0.70 8.50
N ASP A 56 -3.80 -1.25 7.40
CA ASP A 56 -4.14 -2.59 6.91
C ASP A 56 -3.75 -3.69 7.90
N VAL A 57 -2.60 -3.57 8.58
CA VAL A 57 -2.25 -4.50 9.66
C VAL A 57 -3.27 -4.42 10.81
N LYS A 58 -3.65 -3.21 11.21
CA LYS A 58 -4.57 -2.99 12.33
C LYS A 58 -5.98 -3.51 12.04
N THR A 59 -6.57 -3.13 10.90
CA THR A 59 -7.96 -3.42 10.56
C THR A 59 -8.14 -4.60 9.62
N GLY A 60 -7.24 -4.79 8.66
CA GLY A 60 -7.31 -5.86 7.66
C GLY A 60 -6.92 -7.22 8.24
N LEU A 61 -5.85 -7.27 9.03
CA LEU A 61 -5.40 -8.48 9.74
C LEU A 61 -5.98 -8.61 11.16
N LYS A 62 -6.91 -7.73 11.55
CA LYS A 62 -7.59 -7.75 12.84
C LYS A 62 -6.63 -7.80 14.04
N MET A 63 -5.47 -7.16 13.93
CA MET A 63 -4.49 -7.13 15.03
C MET A 63 -5.09 -6.55 16.32
N ASN A 64 -6.02 -5.60 16.17
CA ASN A 64 -6.75 -4.99 17.30
C ASN A 64 -7.63 -6.00 18.06
N ASP A 65 -8.09 -7.08 17.40
CA ASP A 65 -8.95 -8.09 18.03
C ASP A 65 -8.15 -9.02 18.96
N SER A 66 -6.82 -9.01 18.88
CA SER A 66 -5.96 -9.85 19.74
C SER A 66 -5.99 -9.44 21.23
N GLY A 67 -6.42 -8.21 21.54
CA GLY A 67 -6.60 -7.69 22.91
C GLY A 67 -5.35 -7.71 23.80
N THR A 68 -4.18 -8.06 23.24
CA THR A 68 -2.99 -8.42 24.01
C THR A 68 -2.03 -7.23 24.08
N ARG A 69 -1.60 -6.87 25.30
CA ARG A 69 -0.63 -5.79 25.56
C ARG A 69 0.78 -6.29 25.88
N ILE A 70 0.99 -7.61 25.85
CA ILE A 70 2.27 -8.25 26.14
C ILE A 70 3.18 -8.12 24.93
N ALA A 71 4.31 -7.42 25.08
CA ALA A 71 5.24 -7.11 24.00
C ALA A 71 5.68 -8.34 23.21
N VAL A 72 6.06 -9.43 23.89
CA VAL A 72 6.51 -10.68 23.23
C VAL A 72 5.43 -11.26 22.32
N ARG A 73 4.18 -11.30 22.78
CA ARG A 73 3.05 -11.82 22.00
C ARG A 73 2.74 -10.91 20.81
N LEU A 74 2.82 -9.60 21.01
CA LEU A 74 2.63 -8.62 19.93
C LEU A 74 3.73 -8.76 18.87
N SER A 75 4.99 -8.98 19.26
CA SER A 75 6.09 -9.22 18.32
C SER A 75 5.87 -10.46 17.45
N VAL A 76 5.40 -11.57 18.05
CA VAL A 76 5.07 -12.79 17.29
C VAL A 76 3.90 -12.55 16.34
N LEU A 77 2.85 -11.86 16.79
CA LEU A 77 1.71 -11.53 15.94
C LEU A 77 2.12 -10.60 14.78
N LEU A 78 2.96 -9.61 15.04
CA LEU A 78 3.51 -8.71 14.02
C LEU A 78 4.37 -9.47 13.00
N LEU A 79 5.14 -10.47 13.44
CA LEU A 79 5.91 -11.33 12.55
C LEU A 79 4.99 -12.17 11.64
N ILE A 80 3.94 -12.78 12.20
CA ILE A 80 2.97 -13.53 11.41
C ILE A 80 2.24 -12.61 10.42
N ALA A 81 1.87 -11.41 10.86
CA ALA A 81 1.23 -10.40 10.03
C ALA A 81 2.12 -9.96 8.87
N SER A 82 3.41 -9.68 9.13
CA SER A 82 4.35 -9.26 8.09
C SER A 82 4.62 -10.37 7.07
N LEU A 83 4.75 -11.62 7.51
CA LEU A 83 4.86 -12.79 6.62
C LEU A 83 3.60 -12.95 5.75
N SER A 84 2.42 -12.78 6.34
CA SER A 84 1.15 -12.87 5.63
C SER A 84 1.04 -11.76 4.57
N GLN A 85 1.39 -10.53 4.92
CA GLN A 85 1.44 -9.40 3.97
C GLN A 85 2.44 -9.64 2.84
N PHE A 86 3.61 -10.21 3.15
CA PHE A 86 4.61 -10.55 2.14
C PHE A 86 4.10 -11.62 1.16
N MET A 87 3.42 -12.67 1.66
CA MET A 87 2.80 -13.69 0.81
C MET A 87 1.70 -13.10 -0.09
N LEU A 88 0.85 -12.23 0.46
CA LEU A 88 -0.18 -11.53 -0.32
C LEU A 88 0.43 -10.60 -1.37
N TYR A 89 1.53 -9.91 -1.04
CA TYR A 89 2.26 -9.09 -1.98
C TYR A 89 2.81 -9.92 -3.16
N LEU A 90 3.44 -11.06 -2.87
CA LEU A 90 3.97 -11.97 -3.89
C LEU A 90 2.85 -12.53 -4.78
N LEU A 91 1.72 -12.91 -4.18
CA LEU A 91 0.53 -13.33 -4.93
C LEU A 91 0.02 -12.22 -5.85
N GLY A 92 -0.06 -10.98 -5.35
CA GLY A 92 -0.42 -9.81 -6.16
C GLY A 92 0.52 -9.59 -7.33
N LEU A 93 1.84 -9.76 -7.12
CA LEU A 93 2.84 -9.69 -8.19
C LEU A 93 2.65 -10.79 -9.23
N ALA A 94 2.38 -12.02 -8.81
CA ALA A 94 2.13 -13.14 -9.73
C ALA A 94 0.84 -12.92 -10.54
N VAL A 95 -0.22 -12.38 -9.93
CA VAL A 95 -1.47 -12.01 -10.60
C VAL A 95 -1.24 -10.88 -11.60
N LYS A 96 -0.41 -9.91 -11.25
CA LYS A 96 -0.01 -8.83 -12.16
C LYS A 96 0.78 -9.35 -13.34
N ALA A 97 1.73 -10.26 -13.11
CA ALA A 97 2.49 -10.96 -14.16
C ALA A 97 1.65 -11.92 -15.02
N ALA A 98 0.41 -12.20 -14.61
CA ALA A 98 -0.57 -12.94 -15.40
C ALA A 98 -1.57 -12.01 -16.12
N ASP A 99 -1.40 -10.69 -16.02
CA ASP A 99 -2.33 -9.66 -16.54
C ASP A 99 -3.78 -9.81 -16.06
N LYS A 100 -4.01 -10.53 -14.94
CA LYS A 100 -5.35 -10.72 -14.35
C LYS A 100 -5.69 -9.65 -13.32
N HIS A 101 -4.74 -8.78 -12.98
CA HIS A 101 -4.92 -7.72 -11.99
C HIS A 101 -6.05 -6.73 -12.34
N TRP A 102 -6.35 -6.55 -13.62
CA TRP A 102 -7.43 -5.68 -14.11
C TRP A 102 -8.80 -6.07 -13.56
N GLN A 103 -9.05 -7.37 -13.34
CA GLN A 103 -10.33 -7.87 -12.83
C GLN A 103 -10.58 -7.48 -11.37
N TYR A 104 -9.51 -7.11 -10.65
CA TYR A 104 -9.57 -6.73 -9.24
C TYR A 104 -9.44 -5.22 -9.04
N GLN A 105 -9.33 -4.43 -10.12
CA GLN A 105 -9.27 -2.97 -10.07
C GLN A 105 -10.58 -2.36 -10.58
N ALA A 106 -11.27 -1.61 -9.72
CA ALA A 106 -12.51 -0.92 -10.11
C ALA A 106 -12.25 0.38 -10.90
N ASN A 107 -11.04 0.94 -10.77
CA ASN A 107 -10.65 2.18 -11.45
C ASN A 107 -10.18 1.94 -12.88
N SER A 108 -10.69 2.75 -13.82
CA SER A 108 -10.36 2.74 -15.25
C SER A 108 -8.93 3.22 -15.59
N ILE A 109 -8.15 3.63 -14.59
CA ILE A 109 -6.76 4.09 -14.73
C ILE A 109 -5.84 2.89 -14.98
N LYS A 110 -5.29 2.78 -16.19
CA LYS A 110 -4.46 1.65 -16.61
C LYS A 110 -2.95 1.91 -16.59
N TYR A 111 -2.53 3.15 -16.41
CA TYR A 111 -1.12 3.55 -16.55
C TYR A 111 -0.33 3.52 -15.23
N ARG A 112 -1.00 3.32 -14.08
CA ARG A 112 -0.36 3.33 -12.76
C ARG A 112 -0.96 2.23 -11.88
N ASN A 113 -0.15 1.65 -11.00
CA ASN A 113 -0.66 0.83 -9.91
C ASN A 113 -1.48 1.72 -8.97
N VAL A 114 -2.80 1.64 -9.06
CA VAL A 114 -3.72 2.41 -8.20
C VAL A 114 -3.93 1.72 -6.85
N LEU A 115 -3.84 0.39 -6.81
CA LEU A 115 -3.99 -0.42 -5.60
C LEU A 115 -2.65 -1.06 -5.22
N LEU A 116 -2.39 -1.18 -3.91
CA LEU A 116 -1.27 -1.99 -3.43
C LEU A 116 -1.42 -3.45 -3.92
N ASN A 117 -0.30 -4.06 -4.31
CA ASN A 117 -0.27 -5.45 -4.76
C ASN A 117 -0.81 -6.41 -3.68
N GLN A 118 -0.71 -6.07 -2.40
CA GLN A 118 -1.26 -6.85 -1.28
C GLN A 118 -2.79 -6.97 -1.35
N PHE A 119 -3.49 -5.88 -1.70
CA PHE A 119 -4.95 -5.89 -1.86
C PHE A 119 -5.38 -6.72 -3.06
N ILE A 120 -4.64 -6.63 -4.17
CA ILE A 120 -4.87 -7.48 -5.35
C ILE A 120 -4.67 -8.95 -4.96
N GLY A 121 -3.61 -9.27 -4.22
CA GLY A 121 -3.37 -10.60 -3.67
C GLY A 121 -4.50 -11.10 -2.78
N LEU A 122 -5.05 -10.24 -1.91
CA LEU A 122 -6.16 -10.62 -1.02
C LEU A 122 -7.45 -10.93 -1.80
N ARG A 123 -7.75 -10.16 -2.85
CA ARG A 123 -8.91 -10.41 -3.73
C ARG A 123 -8.70 -11.66 -4.57
N ALA A 124 -7.50 -11.83 -5.12
CA ALA A 124 -7.08 -13.01 -5.86
C ALA A 124 -7.16 -14.29 -5.01
N TYR A 125 -6.78 -14.24 -3.73
CA TYR A 125 -6.90 -15.36 -2.80
C TYR A 125 -8.36 -15.79 -2.59
N LYS A 126 -9.30 -14.85 -2.59
CA LYS A 126 -10.74 -15.14 -2.49
C LYS A 126 -11.35 -15.66 -3.79
N ASP A 127 -10.67 -15.50 -4.93
CA ASP A 127 -11.15 -15.91 -6.23
C ASP A 127 -10.81 -17.37 -6.54
N ARG A 128 -11.81 -18.25 -6.47
CA ARG A 128 -11.68 -19.67 -6.75
C ARG A 128 -11.43 -19.99 -8.24
N LYS A 129 -11.66 -19.05 -9.15
CA LYS A 129 -11.46 -19.24 -10.60
C LYS A 129 -10.06 -18.84 -11.05
N LEU A 130 -9.26 -18.25 -10.15
CA LEU A 130 -7.90 -17.83 -10.47
C LEU A 130 -6.99 -19.05 -10.69
N LYS A 131 -6.46 -19.14 -11.93
CA LYS A 131 -5.41 -20.10 -12.28
C LYS A 131 -4.10 -19.37 -12.52
N LEU A 132 -3.07 -19.72 -11.74
CA LEU A 132 -1.70 -19.24 -11.89
C LEU A 132 -0.78 -20.42 -12.19
N LEU A 133 -0.05 -20.34 -13.30
CA LEU A 133 1.01 -21.26 -13.67
C LEU A 133 2.33 -20.91 -12.98
N LYS A 134 3.22 -21.90 -12.87
CA LYS A 134 4.59 -21.76 -12.30
C LYS A 134 5.40 -20.62 -12.94
N PHE A 135 5.19 -20.35 -14.24
CA PHE A 135 5.85 -19.25 -14.93
C PHE A 135 5.46 -17.87 -14.36
N HIS A 136 4.19 -17.63 -14.02
CA HIS A 136 3.76 -16.34 -13.45
C HIS A 136 4.36 -16.10 -12.06
N TRP A 137 4.52 -17.15 -11.26
CA TRP A 137 5.23 -17.06 -9.98
C TRP A 137 6.70 -16.71 -10.15
N ARG A 138 7.39 -17.37 -11.10
CA ARG A 138 8.79 -17.05 -11.44
C ARG A 138 8.94 -15.61 -11.94
N ALA A 139 8.00 -15.15 -12.77
CA ALA A 139 7.97 -13.78 -13.25
C ALA A 139 7.73 -12.78 -12.10
N GLY A 140 6.80 -13.08 -11.19
CA GLY A 140 6.55 -12.28 -9.99
C GLY A 140 7.78 -12.18 -9.07
N ILE A 141 8.50 -13.29 -8.87
CA ILE A 141 9.76 -13.31 -8.10
C ILE A 141 10.85 -12.48 -8.79
N LYS A 142 11.01 -12.60 -10.12
CA LYS A 142 11.96 -11.76 -10.87
C LYS A 142 11.61 -10.28 -10.74
N LEU A 143 10.31 -9.95 -10.80
CA LEU A 143 9.86 -8.57 -10.64
C LEU A 143 10.16 -8.05 -9.23
N LEU A 144 9.94 -8.86 -8.20
CA LEU A 144 10.34 -8.55 -6.82
C LEU A 144 11.85 -8.28 -6.71
N GLN A 145 12.68 -9.15 -7.29
CA GLN A 145 14.14 -8.99 -7.29
C GLN A 145 14.57 -7.69 -7.99
N ASN A 146 13.93 -7.35 -9.11
CA ASN A 146 14.19 -6.09 -9.81
C ASN A 146 13.80 -4.87 -8.95
N LEU A 147 12.65 -4.92 -8.27
CA LEU A 147 12.23 -3.84 -7.36
C LEU A 147 13.16 -3.66 -6.16
N VAL A 148 13.74 -4.75 -5.65
CA VAL A 148 14.73 -4.70 -4.56
C VAL A 148 16.05 -4.13 -5.06
N ARG A 149 16.47 -4.49 -6.29
CA ARG A 149 17.72 -4.04 -6.89
C ARG A 149 17.67 -2.56 -7.29
N ASP A 150 16.52 -2.11 -7.79
CA ASP A 150 16.29 -0.72 -8.13
C ASP A 150 14.95 -0.25 -7.51
N PRO A 151 15.00 0.29 -6.28
CA PRO A 151 13.83 0.87 -5.63
C PRO A 151 13.26 2.06 -6.40
N GLN A 152 14.01 2.63 -7.35
CA GLN A 152 13.63 3.81 -8.11
C GLN A 152 12.83 3.48 -9.39
N ALA A 153 12.85 2.24 -9.87
CA ALA A 153 12.24 1.83 -11.14
C ALA A 153 10.71 1.93 -11.19
N CYS A 154 10.05 2.17 -10.06
CA CYS A 154 8.59 2.26 -9.97
C CYS A 154 8.05 3.70 -9.95
N TYR A 155 8.88 4.71 -10.24
CA TYR A 155 8.56 6.12 -10.05
C TYR A 155 8.44 6.92 -11.33
#